data_AF-A0A2D8AAE6-F1
#
_entry.id   AF-A0A2D8AAE6-F1
#
_cell.length_a   1.000
_cell.length_b   1.000
_cell.length_c   1.000
_cell.angle_alpha   90.00
_cell.angle_beta   90.00
_cell.angle_gamma   90.00
#
_symmetry.space_group_name_H-M   'P 1'
#
loop_
_entity.id
_entity.type
_entity.pdbx_description
1 polymer ?
#
loop_
_entity_poly.entity_id
_entity_poly.type
_entity_poly.pdbx_seq_one_letter_code
_entity_poly.pdbx_strand_id
1 'polypeptide(L)'
;MSERLNDLTQRLHQVGERLRKAQPQSAGVISDEILHQLDQVIDQLREHSGAGYQEGHDWVVQIFTHLPQLNPVIDRDILWYFGGDCLHFLTDDEIALFQQLDEKEAEAESNGEDFDRTAEKARLSAAD
;
A
#
# COMPACT_ATOMS: atom_id res chain seq x y z
N MET A 1 10.37 -10.96 9.98
CA MET A 1 9.69 -9.94 9.16
C MET A 1 10.05 -10.20 7.71
N SER A 2 9.06 -10.50 6.87
CA SER A 2 9.28 -10.54 5.41
C SER A 2 9.62 -9.13 4.93
N GLU A 3 10.59 -8.97 4.02
CA GLU A 3 11.02 -7.66 3.50
C GLU A 3 9.85 -6.83 2.96
N ARG A 4 8.89 -7.51 2.33
CA ARG A 4 7.62 -6.95 1.86
C ARG A 4 6.79 -6.24 2.94
N LEU A 5 6.69 -6.82 4.15
CA LEU A 5 5.94 -6.19 5.25
C LEU A 5 6.64 -4.94 5.77
N ASN A 6 7.98 -4.93 5.76
CA ASN A 6 8.75 -3.78 6.20
C ASN A 6 8.64 -2.63 5.18
N ASP A 7 8.72 -2.93 3.89
CA ASP A 7 8.51 -1.96 2.82
C ASP A 7 7.08 -1.38 2.85
N LEU A 8 6.06 -2.24 3.00
CA LEU A 8 4.67 -1.82 3.14
C LEU A 8 4.46 -0.89 4.34
N THR A 9 5.01 -1.24 5.49
CA THR A 9 4.93 -0.43 6.70
C THR A 9 5.58 0.95 6.50
N GLN A 10 6.74 0.98 5.85
CA GLN A 10 7.43 2.22 5.51
C GLN A 10 6.58 3.10 4.58
N ARG A 11 5.93 2.52 3.56
CA ARG A 11 5.03 3.25 2.65
C ARG A 11 3.80 3.80 3.37
N LEU A 12 3.17 3.01 4.23
CA LEU A 12 2.05 3.47 5.05
C LEU A 12 2.45 4.67 5.93
N HIS A 13 3.64 4.61 6.54
CA HIS A 13 4.15 5.72 7.34
C HIS A 13 4.38 6.98 6.49
N GLN A 14 4.96 6.84 5.28
CA GLN A 14 5.12 7.97 4.35
C GLN A 14 3.78 8.58 3.92
N VAL A 15 2.77 7.74 3.64
CA VAL A 15 1.42 8.20 3.32
C VAL A 15 0.82 8.96 4.50
N GLY A 16 0.94 8.44 5.73
CA GLY A 16 0.47 9.11 6.93
C GLY A 16 1.08 10.50 7.12
N GLU A 17 2.38 10.62 6.92
CA GLU A 17 3.08 11.91 6.97
C GLU A 17 2.59 12.89 5.89
N ARG A 18 2.31 12.41 4.67
CA ARG A 18 1.75 13.23 3.59
C ARG A 18 0.33 13.69 3.93
N LEU A 19 -0.49 12.81 4.48
CA LEU A 19 -1.86 13.12 4.90
C LEU A 19 -1.87 14.14 6.05
N ARG A 20 -1.01 13.98 7.06
CA ARG A 20 -0.85 14.95 8.16
C ARG A 20 -0.44 16.33 7.67
N LYS A 21 0.49 16.40 6.70
CA LYS A 21 0.89 17.66 6.07
C LYS A 21 -0.23 18.30 5.24
N ALA A 22 -1.05 17.48 4.58
CA ALA A 22 -2.18 17.94 3.78
C ALA A 22 -3.43 18.28 4.62
N GLN A 23 -3.57 17.72 5.83
CA GLN A 23 -4.71 17.91 6.73
C GLN A 23 -5.15 19.37 6.91
N PRO A 24 -4.27 20.32 7.30
CA PRO A 24 -4.67 21.72 7.48
C PRO A 24 -5.15 22.40 6.20
N GLN A 25 -4.75 21.88 5.03
CA GLN A 25 -5.12 22.41 3.72
C GLN A 25 -6.39 21.74 3.16
N SER A 26 -6.84 20.64 3.76
CA SER A 26 -7.89 19.77 3.22
C SER A 26 -9.29 20.10 3.76
N ALA A 27 -9.51 21.28 4.35
CA ALA A 27 -10.82 21.77 4.81
C ALA A 27 -11.67 20.75 5.62
N GLY A 28 -11.03 19.90 6.43
CA GLY A 28 -11.71 18.91 7.28
C GLY A 28 -12.00 17.56 6.62
N VAL A 29 -11.54 17.32 5.40
CA VAL A 29 -11.63 16.02 4.71
C VAL A 29 -10.81 14.94 5.42
N ILE A 30 -9.60 15.29 5.86
CA ILE A 30 -8.70 14.39 6.58
C ILE A 30 -8.98 14.54 8.08
N SER A 31 -9.82 13.67 8.60
CA SER A 31 -10.12 13.60 10.04
C SER A 31 -8.97 12.97 10.83
N ASP A 32 -8.87 13.34 12.10
CA ASP A 32 -7.89 12.73 13.03
C ASP A 32 -8.08 11.21 13.16
N GLU A 33 -9.34 10.75 13.11
CA GLU A 33 -9.71 9.33 13.12
C GLU A 33 -8.99 8.52 12.02
N ILE A 34 -8.96 9.04 10.78
CA ILE A 34 -8.32 8.34 9.65
C ILE A 34 -6.82 8.20 9.86
N LEU A 35 -6.20 9.22 10.45
CA LEU A 35 -4.78 9.22 10.78
C LEU A 35 -4.48 8.28 11.94
N HIS A 36 -5.39 8.20 12.92
CA HIS A 36 -5.30 7.27 14.03
C HIS A 36 -5.44 5.82 13.57
N GLN A 37 -6.44 5.53 12.72
CA GLN A 37 -6.64 4.21 12.10
C GLN A 37 -5.38 3.77 11.34
N LEU A 38 -4.78 4.66 10.55
CA LEU A 38 -3.53 4.35 9.85
C LEU A 38 -2.38 4.00 10.81
N ASP A 39 -2.25 4.72 11.91
CA ASP A 39 -1.22 4.45 12.92
C ASP A 39 -1.43 3.09 13.60
N GLN A 40 -2.70 2.75 13.90
CA GLN A 40 -3.07 1.43 14.41
C GLN A 40 -2.73 0.31 13.41
N VAL A 41 -3.06 0.47 12.13
CA VAL A 41 -2.70 -0.49 11.07
C VAL A 41 -1.19 -0.72 11.04
N ILE A 42 -0.39 0.35 11.07
CA ILE A 42 1.07 0.27 11.08
C ILE A 42 1.56 -0.51 12.32
N ASP A 43 1.03 -0.21 13.50
CA ASP A 43 1.43 -0.89 14.73
C ASP A 43 1.08 -2.39 14.69
N GLN A 44 -0.15 -2.72 14.29
CA GLN A 44 -0.62 -4.11 14.19
C GLN A 44 0.17 -4.94 13.17
N LEU A 45 0.55 -4.33 12.03
CA LEU A 45 1.41 -4.98 11.04
C LEU A 45 2.83 -5.24 11.61
N ARG A 46 3.36 -4.32 12.40
CA ARG A 46 4.68 -4.47 13.06
C ARG A 46 4.65 -5.53 14.16
N GLU A 47 3.53 -5.65 14.87
CA GLU A 47 3.30 -6.69 15.87
C GLU A 47 3.02 -8.07 15.26
N HIS A 48 2.93 -8.18 13.93
CA HIS A 48 2.54 -9.41 13.22
C HIS A 48 1.16 -9.94 13.63
N SER A 49 0.28 -9.05 14.07
CA SER A 49 -1.10 -9.39 14.39
C SER A 49 -1.88 -9.63 13.10
N GLY A 50 -2.63 -10.74 13.03
CA GLY A 50 -3.53 -11.01 11.91
C GLY A 50 -4.59 -9.91 11.68
N ALA A 51 -4.87 -9.11 12.71
CA ALA A 51 -5.75 -7.95 12.66
C ALA A 51 -5.24 -6.84 11.73
N GLY A 52 -3.91 -6.65 11.62
CA GLY A 52 -3.33 -5.57 10.81
C GLY A 52 -3.67 -5.68 9.32
N TYR A 53 -3.88 -6.91 8.81
CA TYR A 53 -4.35 -7.10 7.44
C TYR A 53 -5.79 -6.60 7.25
N GLN A 54 -6.68 -6.98 8.17
CA GLN A 54 -8.09 -6.62 8.12
C GLN A 54 -8.28 -5.11 8.31
N GLU A 55 -7.62 -4.52 9.31
CA GLU A 55 -7.69 -3.09 9.57
C GLU A 55 -7.11 -2.26 8.41
N GLY A 56 -6.03 -2.74 7.79
CA GLY A 56 -5.48 -2.09 6.59
C GLY A 56 -6.44 -2.16 5.40
N HIS A 57 -7.13 -3.27 5.22
CA HIS A 57 -8.18 -3.42 4.21
C HIS A 57 -9.34 -2.45 4.46
N ASP A 58 -9.92 -2.44 5.66
CA ASP A 58 -10.99 -1.51 6.05
C ASP A 58 -10.57 -0.05 5.83
N TRP A 59 -9.34 0.31 6.21
CA TRP A 59 -8.81 1.65 5.99
C TRP A 59 -8.71 2.01 4.51
N VAL A 60 -8.16 1.13 3.67
CA VAL A 60 -8.07 1.38 2.21
C VAL A 60 -9.46 1.50 1.59
N VAL A 61 -10.39 0.60 1.91
CA VAL A 61 -11.76 0.66 1.43
C VAL A 61 -12.41 1.98 1.84
N GLN A 62 -12.24 2.41 3.09
CA GLN A 62 -12.79 3.66 3.59
C GLN A 62 -12.24 4.87 2.80
N ILE A 63 -10.94 4.90 2.53
CA ILE A 63 -10.30 5.99 1.77
C ILE A 63 -10.84 6.04 0.34
N PHE A 64 -10.84 4.92 -0.38
CA PHE A 64 -11.20 4.90 -1.80
C PHE A 64 -12.70 5.13 -2.05
N THR A 65 -13.56 4.76 -1.09
CA THR A 65 -15.02 4.92 -1.19
C THR A 65 -15.51 6.28 -0.69
N HIS A 66 -14.99 6.76 0.45
CA HIS A 66 -15.47 7.99 1.08
C HIS A 66 -14.61 9.21 0.76
N LEU A 67 -13.34 9.02 0.43
CA LEU A 67 -12.35 10.08 0.24
C LEU A 67 -11.58 9.94 -1.07
N PRO A 68 -12.27 9.94 -2.23
CA PRO A 68 -11.66 9.72 -3.54
C PRO A 68 -10.57 10.76 -3.88
N GLN A 69 -10.60 11.93 -3.24
CA GLN A 69 -9.57 12.96 -3.32
C GLN A 69 -8.21 12.55 -2.74
N LEU A 70 -8.17 11.53 -1.88
CA LEU A 70 -6.95 10.98 -1.30
C LEU A 70 -6.38 9.83 -2.14
N ASN A 71 -7.15 9.27 -3.10
CA ASN A 71 -6.68 8.21 -4.01
C ASN A 71 -5.30 8.49 -4.63
N PRO A 72 -4.97 9.69 -5.16
CA PRO A 72 -3.65 9.95 -5.72
C PRO A 72 -2.52 10.06 -4.67
N VAL A 73 -2.86 10.19 -3.38
CA VAL A 73 -1.90 10.22 -2.28
C VAL A 73 -1.57 8.79 -1.82
N ILE A 74 -2.52 7.87 -1.94
CA ILE A 74 -2.32 6.46 -1.59
C ILE A 74 -1.45 5.78 -2.64
N ASP A 75 -0.41 5.09 -2.19
CA ASP A 75 0.48 4.35 -3.06
C ASP A 75 -0.23 3.12 -3.66
N ARG A 76 0.05 2.83 -4.93
CA ARG A 76 -0.53 1.69 -5.63
C ARG A 76 -0.12 0.35 -5.03
N ASP A 77 1.07 0.26 -4.42
CA ASP A 77 1.49 -0.94 -3.69
C ASP A 77 0.60 -1.22 -2.46
N ILE A 78 0.13 -0.16 -1.77
CA ILE A 78 -0.80 -0.30 -0.64
C ILE A 78 -2.15 -0.82 -1.15
N LEU A 79 -2.63 -0.26 -2.27
CA LEU A 79 -3.86 -0.74 -2.90
C LEU A 79 -3.71 -2.18 -3.42
N TRP A 80 -2.56 -2.56 -3.98
CA TRP A 80 -2.31 -3.94 -4.38
C TRP A 80 -2.38 -4.90 -3.19
N TYR A 81 -1.83 -4.49 -2.05
CA TYR A 81 -1.75 -5.34 -0.86
C TYR A 81 -3.07 -5.46 -0.10
N PHE A 82 -3.77 -4.34 0.14
CA PHE A 82 -5.00 -4.28 0.93
C PHE A 82 -6.26 -4.16 0.09
N GLY A 83 -6.14 -3.92 -1.21
CA GLY A 83 -7.26 -3.49 -2.05
C GLY A 83 -8.39 -4.49 -2.05
N GLY A 84 -8.12 -5.79 -2.16
CA GLY A 84 -9.17 -6.81 -2.27
C GLY A 84 -10.22 -6.39 -3.31
N ASP A 85 -11.43 -6.08 -2.85
CA ASP A 85 -12.53 -5.54 -3.67
C ASP A 85 -12.22 -4.19 -4.36
N CYS A 86 -11.34 -3.35 -3.80
CA CYS A 86 -10.90 -2.07 -4.37
C CYS A 86 -9.79 -2.22 -5.43
N LEU A 87 -9.35 -3.43 -5.78
CA LEU A 87 -8.34 -3.61 -6.85
C LEU A 87 -8.82 -3.12 -8.21
N HIS A 88 -10.14 -2.98 -8.43
CA HIS A 88 -10.71 -2.40 -9.66
C HIS A 88 -10.32 -0.94 -9.90
N PHE A 89 -9.73 -0.24 -8.92
CA PHE A 89 -9.16 1.10 -9.09
C PHE A 89 -7.76 1.09 -9.73
N LEU A 90 -7.16 -0.09 -9.92
CA LEU A 90 -5.97 -0.29 -10.73
C LEU A 90 -6.38 -0.53 -12.19
N THR A 91 -5.58 -0.01 -13.10
CA THR A 91 -5.69 -0.33 -14.53
C THR A 91 -5.23 -1.75 -14.79
N ASP A 92 -5.67 -2.34 -15.91
CA ASP A 92 -5.23 -3.69 -16.32
C ASP A 92 -3.69 -3.79 -16.43
N ASP A 93 -3.05 -2.70 -16.87
CA ASP A 93 -1.58 -2.60 -16.95
C ASP A 93 -0.93 -2.65 -15.56
N GLU A 94 -1.43 -1.86 -14.61
CA GLU A 94 -0.96 -1.89 -13.22
C GLU A 94 -1.15 -3.29 -12.60
N ILE A 95 -2.29 -3.93 -12.84
CA ILE A 95 -2.55 -5.30 -12.36
C ILE A 95 -1.52 -6.26 -12.96
N ALA A 96 -1.28 -6.21 -14.27
CA ALA A 96 -0.30 -7.06 -14.94
C ALA A 96 1.13 -6.81 -14.44
N LEU A 97 1.49 -5.55 -14.18
CA LEU A 97 2.77 -5.15 -13.58
C LEU A 97 2.95 -5.77 -12.19
N PHE A 98 1.96 -5.63 -11.31
CA PHE A 98 2.04 -6.15 -9.95
C PHE A 98 2.01 -7.69 -9.90
N GLN A 99 1.25 -8.33 -10.78
CA GLN A 99 1.27 -9.79 -10.93
C GLN A 99 2.66 -10.29 -11.32
N GLN A 100 3.25 -9.74 -12.38
CA GLN A 100 4.60 -10.11 -12.82
C GLN A 100 5.65 -9.86 -11.72
N LEU A 101 5.49 -8.78 -10.95
CA LEU A 101 6.39 -8.45 -9.86
C LEU A 101 6.31 -9.49 -8.72
N ASP A 102 5.10 -9.95 -8.37
CA ASP A 102 4.88 -10.99 -7.37
C ASP A 102 5.41 -12.36 -7.85
N GLU A 103 5.21 -12.69 -9.13
CA GLU A 103 5.75 -13.90 -9.75
C GLU A 103 7.28 -13.93 -9.70
N LYS A 104 7.94 -12.81 -10.03
CA LYS A 104 9.39 -12.67 -9.98
C LYS A 104 9.94 -12.70 -8.55
N GLU A 105 9.22 -12.10 -7.61
CA GLU A 105 9.55 -12.17 -6.17
C GLU A 105 9.51 -13.63 -5.68
N ALA A 106 8.46 -14.37 -6.03
CA ALA A 106 8.31 -15.77 -5.66
C ALA A 106 9.36 -16.68 -6.33
N GLU A 107 9.71 -16.42 -7.59
CA GLU A 107 10.78 -17.14 -8.31
C GLU A 107 12.14 -16.92 -7.65
N ALA A 108 12.48 -15.66 -7.34
CA ALA A 108 13.71 -15.32 -6.64
C ALA A 108 13.76 -15.92 -5.23
N GLU A 109 12.65 -15.88 -4.47
CA GLU A 109 12.56 -16.54 -3.16
C GLU A 109 12.76 -18.06 -3.27
N SER A 110 12.17 -18.69 -4.27
CA SER A 110 12.34 -20.14 -4.52
C SER A 110 13.78 -20.51 -4.89
N ASN A 111 14.47 -19.65 -5.62
CA ASN A 111 15.87 -19.82 -6.00
C ASN A 111 16.86 -19.39 -4.91
N GLY A 112 16.40 -18.71 -3.86
CA GLY A 112 17.25 -18.12 -2.82
C GLY A 112 18.07 -16.92 -3.29
N GLU A 113 17.56 -16.18 -4.27
CA GLU A 113 18.16 -14.97 -4.83
C GLU A 113 17.63 -13.71 -4.13
N ASP A 114 18.47 -12.66 -4.06
CA ASP A 114 18.07 -11.36 -3.57
C ASP A 114 17.15 -10.67 -4.59
N PHE A 115 16.00 -10.18 -4.13
CA PHE A 115 14.99 -9.57 -5.01
C PHE A 115 14.69 -8.13 -4.60
N ASP A 116 15.22 -7.18 -5.37
CA ASP A 116 14.87 -5.77 -5.22
C ASP A 116 13.57 -5.45 -5.97
N ARG A 117 12.44 -5.54 -5.24
CA ARG A 117 11.09 -5.24 -5.75
C ARG A 117 10.98 -3.84 -6.34
N THR A 118 11.66 -2.85 -5.77
CA THR A 118 11.58 -1.45 -6.25
C THR A 118 12.33 -1.29 -7.57
N ALA A 119 13.53 -1.87 -7.68
CA ALA A 119 14.31 -1.86 -8.90
C ALA A 119 13.64 -2.67 -10.02
N GLU A 120 13.02 -3.81 -9.70
CA GLU A 120 12.30 -4.62 -10.67
C GLU A 120 11.03 -3.93 -11.16
N LYS A 121 10.25 -3.32 -10.26
CA LYS A 121 9.07 -2.52 -10.63
C LYS A 121 9.45 -1.40 -11.59
N ALA A 122 10.53 -0.67 -11.31
CA ALA A 122 11.02 0.40 -12.18
C ALA A 122 11.45 -0.12 -13.56
N ARG A 123 12.06 -1.31 -13.63
CA ARG A 123 12.41 -1.97 -14.90
C ARG A 123 11.18 -2.36 -15.70
N LEU A 124 10.19 -2.99 -15.06
CA LEU A 124 8.95 -3.41 -15.70
C LEU A 124 8.13 -2.21 -16.18
N SER A 125 8.03 -1.14 -15.38
CA SER A 125 7.31 0.08 -15.77
C SER A 125 8.00 0.89 -16.87
N ALA A 126 9.29 0.67 -17.10
CA ALA A 126 10.06 1.34 -18.15
C ALA A 126 10.13 0.52 -19.45
N ALA A 127 9.61 -0.71 -19.44
CA ALA A 127 9.62 -1.61 -20.59
C ALA A 127 8.37 -1.47 -21.48
N ASP A 128 7.39 -0.64 -21.08
CA ASP A 128 6.18 -0.29 -21.84
C ASP A 128 6.32 1.03 -22.61
#